data_AF-A0A7S0GY79-F1
#
_entry.id   AF-A0A7S0GY79-F1
#
_cell.length_a   1.000
_cell.length_b   1.000
_cell.length_c   1.000
_cell.angle_alpha   90.00
_cell.angle_beta   90.00
_cell.angle_gamma   90.00
#
_symmetry.space_group_name_H-M   'P 1'
#
loop_
_entity.id
_entity.type
_entity.pdbx_description
1 polymer ?
#
loop_
_entity_poly.entity_id
_entity_poly.type
_entity_poly.pdbx_seq_one_letter_code
_entity_poly.pdbx_strand_id
1 'polypeptide(L)'
;DLAAKSLVGMRYRLILDVGREKNTWMPPQWAASGRRMEIHMLVNFLQDGQLEARMGPYLDMSLKGGTWSKGPNNRLKFNIAIGGFERFDVSLPEGLLYFSSSSWGGLISERNNIITIRATRFLVRKEWRMVGTFRAIPIPTADKDPVLSPCRITYRPGGGNPGSLGGEEDVDFSTLDSDI
;
A
#
# COMPACT_ATOMS: atom_id res chain seq x y z
N ASP A 1 -15.17 10.80 -20.36
CA ASP A 1 -13.77 11.19 -20.20
C ASP A 1 -12.86 10.17 -20.90
N LEU A 2 -12.19 10.57 -21.99
CA LEU A 2 -11.27 9.70 -22.75
C LEU A 2 -10.03 9.31 -21.93
N ALA A 3 -9.59 10.18 -21.00
CA ALA A 3 -8.42 9.93 -20.18
C ALA A 3 -8.66 8.83 -19.13
N ALA A 4 -9.88 8.73 -18.60
CA ALA A 4 -10.28 7.62 -17.75
C ALA A 4 -10.33 6.30 -18.52
N LYS A 5 -10.88 6.29 -19.74
CA LYS A 5 -10.98 5.08 -20.58
C LYS A 5 -9.63 4.39 -20.81
N SER A 6 -8.53 5.13 -20.84
CA SER A 6 -7.19 4.57 -21.08
C SER A 6 -6.64 3.69 -19.96
N LEU A 7 -7.17 3.78 -18.73
CA LEU A 7 -6.78 2.90 -17.62
C LEU A 7 -7.62 1.62 -17.54
N VAL A 8 -8.78 1.58 -18.20
CA VAL A 8 -9.67 0.42 -18.17
C VAL A 8 -8.97 -0.79 -18.78
N GLY A 9 -8.99 -1.93 -18.07
CA GLY A 9 -8.31 -3.17 -18.44
C GLY A 9 -6.80 -3.17 -18.12
N MET A 10 -6.25 -2.07 -17.59
CA MET A 10 -4.85 -2.03 -17.19
C MET A 10 -4.64 -2.73 -15.85
N ARG A 11 -3.53 -3.47 -15.78
CA ARG A 11 -3.18 -4.31 -14.64
C ARG A 11 -1.84 -3.86 -14.07
N TYR A 12 -1.75 -3.80 -12.75
CA TYR A 12 -0.55 -3.33 -12.06
C TYR A 12 -0.20 -4.20 -10.88
N ARG A 13 1.09 -4.49 -10.72
CA ARG A 13 1.65 -4.87 -9.43
C ARG A 13 1.98 -3.61 -8.65
N LEU A 14 1.31 -3.40 -7.54
CA LEU A 14 1.64 -2.38 -6.56
C LEU A 14 2.61 -2.96 -5.54
N ILE A 15 3.71 -2.26 -5.32
CA ILE A 15 4.64 -2.53 -4.22
C ILE A 15 4.47 -1.38 -3.23
N LEU A 16 3.76 -1.63 -2.14
CA LEU A 16 3.53 -0.67 -1.09
C LEU A 16 4.72 -0.64 -0.15
N ASP A 17 5.09 0.55 0.30
CA ASP A 17 6.07 0.78 1.34
C ASP A 17 5.36 1.52 2.49
N VAL A 18 4.85 0.75 3.47
CA VAL A 18 4.00 1.25 4.57
C VAL A 18 4.81 1.45 5.84
N GLY A 19 4.79 2.66 6.38
CA GLY A 19 5.48 3.01 7.62
C GLY A 19 5.44 4.51 7.89
N ARG A 20 6.25 4.97 8.84
CA ARG A 20 6.29 6.39 9.23
C ARG A 20 6.83 7.28 8.12
N GLU A 21 6.06 8.29 7.73
CA GLU A 21 6.49 9.30 6.77
C GLU A 21 6.91 10.59 7.49
N LYS A 22 7.93 11.27 6.94
CA LYS A 22 8.37 12.55 7.49
C LYS A 22 7.25 13.59 7.34
N ASN A 23 7.09 14.45 8.35
CA ASN A 23 6.09 15.52 8.37
C ASN A 23 4.63 15.02 8.27
N THR A 24 4.37 13.74 8.51
CA THR A 24 3.00 13.23 8.70
C THR A 24 2.77 12.97 10.19
N TRP A 25 1.58 13.29 10.68
CA TRP A 25 1.23 12.96 12.05
C TRP A 25 0.64 11.55 12.11
N MET A 26 1.17 10.72 13.00
CA MET A 26 0.65 9.42 13.41
C MET A 26 0.81 9.30 14.94
N PRO A 27 0.09 8.36 15.61
CA PRO A 27 0.30 8.13 17.04
C PRO A 27 1.78 7.89 17.35
N PRO A 28 2.33 8.38 18.47
CA PRO A 28 3.76 8.32 18.75
C PRO A 28 4.36 6.92 18.63
N GLN A 29 3.63 5.89 19.05
CA GLN A 29 4.02 4.48 19.01
C GLN A 29 3.93 3.83 17.63
N TRP A 30 3.23 4.45 16.67
CA TRP A 30 3.03 3.85 15.35
C TRP A 30 4.29 3.96 14.49
N ALA A 31 4.76 2.82 13.99
CA ALA A 31 5.99 2.66 13.21
C ALA A 31 7.19 3.40 13.86
N ALA A 32 7.22 3.46 15.19
CA ALA A 32 8.24 4.15 15.98
C ALA A 32 9.61 3.44 15.91
N SER A 33 9.61 2.13 15.68
CA SER A 33 10.80 1.33 15.51
C SER A 33 11.57 1.67 14.24
N GLY A 34 10.95 2.33 13.25
CA GLY A 34 11.55 2.54 11.92
C GLY A 34 11.33 1.36 10.96
N ARG A 35 10.65 0.30 11.41
CA ARG A 35 10.19 -0.79 10.55
C ARG A 35 9.14 -0.29 9.55
N ARG A 36 9.14 -0.93 8.39
CA ARG A 36 8.24 -0.66 7.27
C ARG A 36 7.80 -1.98 6.65
N MET A 37 6.56 -2.03 6.21
CA MET A 37 5.97 -3.20 5.59
C MET A 37 6.00 -3.04 4.08
N GLU A 38 6.73 -3.91 3.40
CA GLU A 38 6.66 -4.04 1.95
C GLU A 38 5.54 -5.01 1.57
N ILE A 39 4.45 -4.49 1.01
CA ILE A 39 3.26 -5.26 0.67
C ILE A 39 3.07 -5.29 -0.83
N HIS A 40 2.93 -6.47 -1.41
CA HIS A 40 2.70 -6.66 -2.83
C HIS A 40 1.21 -6.90 -3.09
N MET A 41 0.63 -6.11 -4.00
CA MET A 41 -0.76 -6.27 -4.44
C MET A 41 -0.84 -6.26 -5.95
N LEU A 42 -1.79 -7.00 -6.48
CA LEU A 42 -2.22 -6.91 -7.86
C LEU A 42 -3.51 -6.08 -7.92
N VAL A 43 -3.57 -5.11 -8.81
CA VAL A 43 -4.78 -4.33 -9.07
C VAL A 43 -5.18 -4.38 -10.53
N ASN A 44 -6.48 -4.36 -10.77
CA ASN A 44 -7.08 -4.32 -12.11
C ASN A 44 -8.11 -3.19 -12.17
N PHE A 45 -7.89 -2.24 -13.08
CA PHE A 45 -8.77 -1.09 -13.27
C PHE A 45 -9.90 -1.50 -14.21
N LEU A 46 -11.10 -1.68 -13.66
CA LEU A 46 -12.27 -2.07 -14.43
C LEU A 46 -13.05 -0.85 -14.94
N GLN A 47 -14.05 -1.12 -15.78
CA GLN A 47 -15.00 -0.12 -16.23
C GLN A 47 -15.80 0.46 -15.05
N ASP A 48 -16.41 1.63 -15.28
CA ASP A 48 -17.29 2.31 -14.32
C ASP A 48 -16.64 2.65 -12.97
N GLY A 49 -15.30 2.78 -12.96
CA GLY A 49 -14.55 3.16 -11.77
C GLY A 49 -14.39 2.04 -10.75
N GLN A 50 -14.65 0.79 -11.11
CA GLN A 50 -14.43 -0.36 -10.23
C GLN A 50 -12.96 -0.80 -10.23
N LEU A 51 -12.46 -1.24 -9.09
CA LEU A 51 -11.09 -1.72 -8.92
C LEU A 51 -11.11 -3.10 -8.24
N GLU A 52 -10.54 -4.10 -8.91
CA GLU A 52 -10.23 -5.37 -8.25
C GLU A 52 -8.85 -5.30 -7.65
N ALA A 53 -8.69 -5.93 -6.47
CA ALA A 53 -7.41 -6.02 -5.79
C ALA A 53 -7.22 -7.44 -5.24
N ARG A 54 -6.00 -7.95 -5.40
CA ARG A 54 -5.54 -9.21 -4.81
C ARG A 54 -4.21 -8.98 -4.12
N MET A 55 -3.97 -9.74 -3.06
CA MET A 55 -2.77 -9.61 -2.25
C MET A 55 -1.84 -10.80 -2.45
N GLY A 56 -0.56 -10.59 -2.16
CA GLY A 56 0.38 -11.71 -2.02
C GLY A 56 0.03 -12.63 -0.85
N PRO A 57 0.57 -13.85 -0.86
CA PRO A 57 0.35 -14.83 0.19
C PRO A 57 0.99 -14.38 1.52
N TYR A 58 0.53 -14.97 2.63
CA TYR A 58 1.10 -14.79 3.98
C TYR A 58 0.98 -13.39 4.59
N LEU A 59 0.01 -12.59 4.13
CA LEU A 59 -0.43 -11.39 4.82
C LEU A 59 -1.84 -11.60 5.36
N ASP A 60 -2.00 -11.53 6.68
CA ASP A 60 -3.29 -11.65 7.37
C ASP A 60 -4.08 -10.33 7.27
N MET A 61 -4.55 -10.03 6.05
CA MET A 61 -5.35 -8.86 5.72
C MET A 61 -6.35 -9.25 4.64
N SER A 62 -7.63 -8.96 4.84
CA SER A 62 -8.64 -9.21 3.78
C SER A 62 -8.76 -8.01 2.85
N LEU A 63 -9.03 -8.26 1.56
CA LEU A 63 -9.32 -7.25 0.54
C LEU A 63 -10.73 -7.45 -0.01
N LYS A 64 -11.47 -6.35 -0.23
CA LYS A 64 -12.83 -6.39 -0.83
C LYS A 64 -12.94 -5.67 -2.18
N GLY A 65 -11.80 -5.28 -2.78
CA GLY A 65 -11.76 -4.40 -3.96
C GLY A 65 -11.97 -2.94 -3.60
N GLY A 66 -12.22 -2.09 -4.59
CA GLY A 66 -12.51 -0.69 -4.33
C GLY A 66 -12.89 0.09 -5.59
N THR A 67 -12.62 1.40 -5.58
CA THR A 67 -12.99 2.28 -6.68
C THR A 67 -11.85 3.18 -7.11
N TRP A 68 -11.91 3.65 -8.35
CA TRP A 68 -10.93 4.56 -8.92
C TRP A 68 -11.60 5.68 -9.73
N SER A 69 -10.87 6.78 -9.86
CA SER A 69 -11.25 7.93 -10.67
C SER A 69 -10.00 8.65 -11.16
N LYS A 70 -10.11 9.28 -12.33
CA LYS A 70 -9.10 10.20 -12.82
C LYS A 70 -9.60 11.62 -12.60
N GLY A 71 -8.89 12.36 -11.76
CA GLY A 71 -9.17 13.76 -11.48
C GLY A 71 -8.58 14.69 -12.55
N PRO A 72 -8.86 16.00 -12.43
CA PRO A 72 -8.20 17.00 -13.25
C PRO A 72 -6.67 16.92 -13.08
N ASN A 73 -5.92 17.38 -14.08
CA ASN A 73 -4.45 17.35 -14.13
C ASN A 73 -3.86 15.93 -14.07
N ASN A 74 -4.51 14.96 -14.71
CA ASN A 74 -3.95 13.62 -14.87
C ASN A 74 -3.69 12.88 -13.54
N ARG A 75 -4.40 13.29 -12.47
CA ARG A 75 -4.21 12.69 -11.15
C ARG A 75 -5.14 11.51 -10.96
N LEU A 76 -4.57 10.32 -10.89
CA LEU A 76 -5.27 9.10 -10.54
C LEU A 76 -5.51 9.06 -9.02
N LYS A 77 -6.76 8.79 -8.62
CA LYS A 77 -7.13 8.48 -7.24
C LYS A 77 -7.87 7.16 -7.23
N PHE A 78 -7.44 6.24 -6.35
CA PHE A 78 -8.17 5.01 -6.12
C PHE A 78 -8.15 4.62 -4.65
N ASN A 79 -9.02 3.71 -4.27
CA ASN A 79 -9.06 3.17 -2.93
C ASN A 79 -9.27 1.66 -2.97
N ILE A 80 -8.82 0.98 -1.91
CA ILE A 80 -9.02 -0.44 -1.70
C ILE A 80 -9.53 -0.62 -0.27
N ALA A 81 -10.62 -1.37 -0.13
CA ALA A 81 -11.15 -1.77 1.16
C ALA A 81 -10.31 -2.91 1.75
N ILE A 82 -9.84 -2.69 2.99
CA ILE A 82 -9.00 -3.61 3.74
C ILE A 82 -9.67 -4.00 5.07
N GLY A 83 -9.48 -5.24 5.50
CA GLY A 83 -9.95 -5.76 6.80
C GLY A 83 -9.16 -5.29 8.01
N GLY A 84 -8.17 -4.42 7.81
CA GLY A 84 -7.18 -4.07 8.83
C GLY A 84 -6.04 -5.08 8.87
N PHE A 85 -4.96 -4.68 9.51
CA PHE A 85 -3.72 -5.44 9.62
C PHE A 85 -2.85 -4.88 10.75
N GLU A 86 -2.18 -5.75 11.49
CA GLU A 86 -1.21 -5.35 12.50
C GLU A 86 -0.01 -6.29 12.46
N ARG A 87 1.19 -5.71 12.43
CA ARG A 87 2.44 -6.45 12.57
C ARG A 87 3.50 -5.55 13.20
N PHE A 88 4.07 -6.02 14.32
CA PHE A 88 4.92 -5.21 15.20
C PHE A 88 4.22 -3.91 15.59
N ASP A 89 4.87 -2.76 15.37
CA ASP A 89 4.35 -1.42 15.65
C ASP A 89 3.71 -0.76 14.42
N VAL A 90 3.51 -1.50 13.32
CA VAL A 90 2.83 -1.02 12.12
C VAL A 90 1.43 -1.62 12.07
N SER A 91 0.42 -0.76 12.24
CA SER A 91 -0.99 -1.15 12.14
C SER A 91 -1.73 -0.33 11.08
N LEU A 92 -2.52 -0.98 10.23
CA LEU A 92 -3.48 -0.36 9.34
C LEU A 92 -4.90 -0.69 9.85
N PRO A 93 -5.74 0.31 10.15
CA PRO A 93 -7.10 0.01 10.60
C PRO A 93 -7.94 -0.56 9.45
N GLU A 94 -9.00 -1.29 9.81
CA GLU A 94 -10.06 -1.63 8.85
C GLU A 94 -10.61 -0.35 8.19
N GLY A 95 -10.89 -0.43 6.89
CA GLY A 95 -11.48 0.67 6.13
C GLY A 95 -10.88 0.79 4.74
N LEU A 96 -10.62 2.02 4.32
CA LEU A 96 -10.12 2.32 2.98
C LEU A 96 -8.67 2.79 3.02
N LEU A 97 -7.80 2.12 2.26
CA LEU A 97 -6.53 2.67 1.83
C LEU A 97 -6.77 3.52 0.59
N TYR A 98 -6.30 4.76 0.60
CA TYR A 98 -6.44 5.69 -0.52
C TYR A 98 -5.09 5.94 -1.17
N PHE A 99 -5.08 5.81 -2.47
CA PHE A 99 -3.91 5.93 -3.32
C PHE A 99 -4.05 7.15 -4.22
N SER A 100 -2.96 7.90 -4.37
CA SER A 100 -2.90 9.02 -5.30
C SER A 100 -1.60 8.95 -6.08
N SER A 101 -1.71 9.11 -7.40
CA SER A 101 -0.58 9.11 -8.33
C SER A 101 -0.84 10.03 -9.52
N SER A 102 0.23 10.48 -10.17
CA SER A 102 0.14 11.05 -11.52
C SER A 102 -0.02 9.93 -12.55
N SER A 103 -0.84 10.15 -13.56
CA SER A 103 -1.12 9.15 -14.61
C SER A 103 -1.20 9.80 -15.99
N TRP A 104 -0.48 9.28 -16.97
CA TRP A 104 -0.49 9.81 -18.34
C TRP A 104 -1.01 8.73 -19.28
N GLY A 105 -2.14 8.99 -19.96
CA GLY A 105 -2.87 7.94 -20.65
C GLY A 105 -3.16 6.77 -19.70
N GLY A 106 -2.85 5.55 -20.15
CA GLY A 106 -3.00 4.31 -19.39
C GLY A 106 -1.81 3.97 -18.48
N LEU A 107 -0.86 4.89 -18.30
CA LEU A 107 0.32 4.68 -17.46
C LEU A 107 0.21 5.40 -16.11
N ILE A 108 0.64 4.72 -15.05
CA ILE A 108 0.78 5.27 -13.70
C ILE A 108 2.25 5.65 -13.48
N SER A 109 2.50 6.79 -12.84
CA SER A 109 3.85 7.22 -12.46
C SER A 109 4.53 6.20 -11.55
N GLU A 110 5.82 5.98 -11.73
CA GLU A 110 6.62 5.14 -10.83
C GLU A 110 6.98 5.86 -9.52
N ARG A 111 6.90 7.19 -9.49
CA ARG A 111 7.36 8.06 -8.39
C ARG A 111 6.26 8.97 -7.86
N ASN A 112 6.46 9.51 -6.65
CA ASN A 112 5.58 10.46 -5.98
C ASN A 112 4.15 9.95 -5.74
N ASN A 113 4.06 8.66 -5.51
CA ASN A 113 2.83 7.93 -5.26
C ASN A 113 2.63 7.81 -3.75
N ILE A 114 1.46 8.21 -3.27
CA ILE A 114 1.19 8.28 -1.84
C ILE A 114 0.06 7.35 -1.44
N ILE A 115 0.18 6.78 -0.24
CA ILE A 115 -0.85 6.00 0.43
C ILE A 115 -1.33 6.80 1.63
N THR A 116 -2.63 6.93 1.77
CA THR A 116 -3.26 7.64 2.88
C THR A 116 -4.40 6.83 3.48
N ILE A 117 -4.64 7.06 4.76
CA ILE A 117 -5.82 6.54 5.48
C ILE A 117 -6.63 7.70 6.04
N ARG A 118 -7.90 7.42 6.34
CA ARG A 118 -8.75 8.33 7.10
C ARG A 118 -8.81 7.85 8.55
N ALA A 119 -8.00 8.46 9.42
CA ALA A 119 -7.87 8.05 10.81
C ALA A 119 -8.54 9.04 11.76
N THR A 120 -9.22 8.54 12.79
CA THR A 120 -9.82 9.37 13.84
C THR A 120 -8.74 9.87 14.80
N ARG A 121 -8.83 11.15 15.18
CA ARG A 121 -8.01 11.82 16.19
C ARG A 121 -8.94 12.30 17.31
N PHE A 122 -8.54 12.04 18.55
CA PHE A 122 -9.28 12.41 19.76
C PHE A 122 -10.77 12.01 19.75
N LEU A 123 -11.13 10.89 19.11
CA LEU A 123 -12.50 10.37 18.97
C LEU A 123 -13.51 11.28 18.21
N VAL A 124 -13.18 12.54 17.91
CA VAL A 124 -14.13 13.51 17.31
C VAL A 124 -13.80 13.88 15.86
N ARG A 125 -12.54 13.78 15.42
CA ARG A 125 -12.11 14.30 14.11
C ARG A 125 -11.49 13.24 13.22
N LYS A 126 -12.00 13.07 12.00
CA LYS A 126 -11.37 12.25 10.96
C LYS A 126 -10.37 13.09 10.15
N GLU A 127 -9.11 12.69 10.15
CA GLU A 127 -8.02 13.37 9.41
C GLU A 127 -7.38 12.42 8.40
N TRP A 128 -6.94 12.98 7.28
CA TRP A 128 -6.12 12.26 6.30
C TRP A 128 -4.70 12.13 6.81
N ARG A 129 -4.14 10.92 6.76
CA ARG A 129 -2.76 10.66 7.20
C ARG A 129 -2.02 9.85 6.16
N MET A 130 -0.78 10.23 5.89
CA MET A 130 0.09 9.47 5.00
C MET A 130 0.64 8.29 5.78
N VAL A 131 0.54 7.09 5.19
CA VAL A 131 1.02 5.85 5.81
C VAL A 131 2.12 5.18 4.99
N GLY A 132 2.50 5.79 3.86
CA GLY A 132 3.50 5.22 3.00
C GLY A 132 3.43 5.73 1.57
N THR A 133 4.19 5.05 0.73
CA THR A 133 4.26 5.29 -0.72
C THR A 133 4.08 3.97 -1.47
N PHE A 134 3.90 4.02 -2.78
CA PHE A 134 3.84 2.79 -3.58
C PHE A 134 4.53 2.93 -4.92
N ARG A 135 5.04 1.82 -5.45
CA ARG A 135 5.44 1.73 -6.86
C ARG A 135 4.38 0.98 -7.64
N ALA A 136 4.08 1.42 -8.85
CA ALA A 136 3.16 0.75 -9.75
C ALA A 136 3.95 0.20 -10.94
N ILE A 137 3.96 -1.12 -11.08
CA ILE A 137 4.64 -1.81 -12.18
C ILE A 137 3.55 -2.37 -13.10
N PRO A 138 3.49 -1.95 -14.38
CA PRO A 138 2.48 -2.44 -15.31
C PRO A 138 2.70 -3.93 -15.59
N ILE A 139 1.59 -4.66 -15.74
CA ILE A 139 1.59 -6.06 -16.14
C ILE A 139 1.01 -6.13 -17.56
N PRO A 140 1.80 -6.57 -18.56
CA PRO A 140 1.33 -6.73 -19.92
C PRO A 140 0.07 -7.62 -19.99
N THR A 141 -0.88 -7.27 -20.85
CA THR A 141 -2.16 -8.00 -20.97
C THR A 141 -1.99 -9.47 -21.36
N ALA A 142 -0.92 -9.80 -22.10
CA ALA A 142 -0.63 -11.16 -22.53
C ALA A 142 -0.04 -12.05 -21.42
N ASP A 143 0.40 -11.45 -20.31
CA ASP A 143 1.08 -12.18 -19.24
C ASP A 143 0.09 -12.76 -18.24
N LYS A 144 0.44 -13.96 -17.75
CA LYS A 144 -0.21 -14.53 -16.57
C LYS A 144 0.08 -13.64 -15.36
N ASP A 145 -0.81 -13.71 -14.39
CA ASP A 145 -0.67 -12.98 -13.13
C ASP A 145 0.69 -13.30 -12.50
N PRO A 146 1.48 -12.27 -12.13
CA PRO A 146 2.75 -12.53 -11.47
C PRO A 146 2.48 -13.20 -10.12
N VAL A 147 3.36 -14.13 -9.74
CA VAL A 147 3.42 -14.59 -8.36
C VAL A 147 3.80 -13.39 -7.50
N LEU A 148 2.90 -13.02 -6.59
CA LEU A 148 3.13 -11.92 -5.67
C LEU A 148 4.08 -12.38 -4.56
N SER A 149 5.08 -11.56 -4.26
CA SER A 149 6.01 -11.83 -3.18
C SER A 149 5.29 -11.79 -1.82
N PRO A 150 5.76 -12.56 -0.82
CA PRO A 150 5.28 -12.43 0.54
C PRO A 150 5.57 -11.02 1.08
N CYS A 151 4.78 -10.59 2.07
CA CYS A 151 5.05 -9.34 2.77
C CYS A 151 6.43 -9.39 3.45
N ARG A 152 7.26 -8.39 3.19
CA ARG A 152 8.59 -8.26 3.80
C ARG A 152 8.61 -7.15 4.84
N ILE A 153 9.42 -7.32 5.86
CA ILE A 153 9.72 -6.26 6.83
C ILE A 153 11.02 -5.62 6.35
N THR A 154 10.98 -4.32 6.14
CA THR A 154 12.17 -3.53 5.82
C THR A 154 12.39 -2.51 6.92
N TYR A 155 13.58 -1.94 6.95
CA TYR A 155 13.96 -0.92 7.91
C TYR A 155 14.39 0.35 7.18
N ARG A 156 13.84 1.51 7.57
CA ARG A 156 14.37 2.80 7.13
C ARG A 156 14.77 3.60 8.37
N PRO A 157 16.07 3.73 8.67
CA PRO A 157 16.53 4.54 9.78
C PRO A 157 16.12 6.00 9.51
N GLY A 158 15.21 6.56 10.31
CA GLY A 158 14.74 7.93 10.08
C GLY A 158 13.43 8.29 10.77
N GLY A 159 13.46 8.34 12.10
CA GLY A 159 12.38 8.92 12.91
C GLY A 159 12.71 9.10 14.40
N GLY A 160 13.74 8.41 14.90
CA GLY A 160 14.28 8.53 16.26
C GLY A 160 15.81 8.58 16.25
N ASN A 161 16.41 9.05 17.34
CA ASN A 161 17.82 9.41 17.54
C ASN A 161 18.84 8.42 16.91
N PRO A 162 19.96 8.90 16.33
CA PRO A 162 20.93 8.11 15.56
C PRO A 162 21.89 7.27 16.45
N GLY A 163 21.35 6.51 17.40
CA GLY A 163 22.14 5.77 18.39
C GLY A 163 21.90 4.26 18.48
N SER A 164 21.05 3.65 17.64
CA SER A 164 20.78 2.21 17.71
C SER A 164 21.27 1.50 16.45
N LEU A 165 22.30 0.68 16.63
CA LEU A 165 22.94 -0.15 15.61
C LEU A 165 21.91 -1.06 14.91
N GLY A 166 22.03 -1.13 13.58
CA GLY A 166 21.19 -1.97 12.73
C GLY A 166 21.56 -3.44 12.81
N GLY A 167 20.53 -4.28 12.82
CA GLY A 167 20.59 -5.67 12.39
C GLY A 167 19.50 -5.86 11.33
N GLU A 168 19.88 -6.27 10.12
CA GLU A 168 18.97 -6.93 9.19
C GLU A 168 18.62 -8.29 9.82
N GLU A 169 17.43 -8.39 10.41
CA GLU A 169 16.83 -9.69 10.73
C GLU A 169 15.93 -10.08 9.56
N ASP A 170 16.47 -10.85 8.62
CA ASP A 170 15.67 -11.69 7.75
C ASP A 170 14.99 -12.74 8.64
N VAL A 171 13.69 -12.56 8.89
CA VAL A 171 12.89 -13.57 9.58
C VAL A 171 12.67 -14.73 8.62
N ASP A 172 13.41 -15.82 8.82
CA ASP A 172 13.23 -17.08 8.13
C ASP A 172 11.96 -17.79 8.63
N PHE A 173 11.01 -18.02 7.72
CA PHE A 173 9.74 -18.71 8.01
C PHE A 173 9.85 -20.24 7.85
N SER A 174 11.05 -20.80 7.67
CA SER A 174 11.27 -22.24 7.47
C SER A 174 11.03 -23.12 8.71
N THR A 175 10.75 -22.54 9.90
CA THR A 175 10.67 -23.28 11.17
C THR A 175 9.27 -23.40 11.77
N LEU A 176 8.20 -23.00 11.07
CA LEU A 176 6.83 -23.04 11.59
C LEU A 176 6.06 -24.36 11.35
N ASP A 177 6.68 -25.39 10.78
CA ASP A 177 6.04 -26.70 10.51
C ASP A 177 6.65 -27.84 11.36
N SER A 178 6.58 -27.75 12.69
CA SER A 178 6.92 -28.93 13.52
C SER A 178 6.08 -29.19 14.78
N ASP A 179 4.95 -28.50 14.96
CA ASP A 179 4.00 -28.85 16.03
C ASP A 179 2.56 -28.93 15.51
N ILE A 180 2.25 -30.05 14.82
CA ILE A 180 0.92 -30.70 14.79
C ILE A 180 1.13 -32.21 14.98
#